data_AF-B5CRH1-F1
#
_entry.id   AF-B5CRH1-F1
#
_cell.length_a   1.000
_cell.length_b   1.000
_cell.length_c   1.000
_cell.angle_alpha   90.00
_cell.angle_beta   90.00
_cell.angle_gamma   90.00
#
_symmetry.space_group_name_H-M   'P 1'
#
loop_
_entity.id
_entity.type
_entity.pdbx_description
1 polymer ?
#
loop_
_entity_poly.entity_id
_entity_poly.type
_entity_poly.pdbx_seq_one_letter_code
_entity_poly.pdbx_strand_id
1 'polypeptide(L)'
;MKVGKRLTAFFLAAILILTSNVTGFAEETTADQQPEEAKSTYLLTVDAEDSTVTVKGDHVEQKTASTYQIEVRSEVVASVVPADGKEIKEVRVNEEQMDLADGTVTFSMPEKDSLLQVILKEKEQAAEETEEPKQEVTQTEEWELPDEKEYQQRLQLAKALGMEDWLDEEGWLDDGYFAGKSDLELTESGVVPLIRNSITNPKMSRAVTLYNKITYNNISSAEFAVDGKLAFCLEYAKTTPPAGTATGTPTEITNSGVKAAMYYGYTGPAAAQYNFSSTSQAVLVTATLSSYYYSGQSPFSSATSGNAQSTGFTAFYNFVEAHKASVPSSFKAYAVSTGSNTQHLGYWTYAPTGTMYLTKTSANTAMTDNNSCYSLGNAVYGVYSNSACTTKVGTLTTGTNGVSNPISVNEGTYYRSAI
;
A
#
# COMPACT_ATOMS: atom_id res chain seq x y z
N MET A 1 18.74 25.94 -55.44
CA MET A 1 18.18 27.04 -54.61
C MET A 1 17.48 26.41 -53.41
N LYS A 2 17.70 26.95 -52.20
CA LYS A 2 17.08 26.60 -50.91
C LYS A 2 17.40 25.24 -50.24
N VAL A 3 17.66 25.37 -48.94
CA VAL A 3 18.02 24.42 -47.89
C VAL A 3 16.78 23.83 -47.21
N GLY A 4 16.87 22.62 -46.65
CA GLY A 4 15.95 22.08 -45.62
C GLY A 4 16.34 20.65 -45.24
N LYS A 5 17.04 20.41 -44.13
CA LYS A 5 16.60 20.33 -42.71
C LYS A 5 16.24 18.88 -42.29
N ARG A 6 16.94 18.40 -41.25
CA ARG A 6 16.64 17.18 -40.49
C ARG A 6 15.32 17.36 -39.71
N LEU A 7 14.59 16.27 -39.44
CA LEU A 7 13.90 16.12 -38.16
C LEU A 7 13.68 14.64 -37.77
N THR A 8 13.71 14.41 -36.46
CA THR A 8 13.57 13.13 -35.76
C THR A 8 12.12 12.66 -35.73
N ALA A 9 11.87 11.35 -35.84
CA ALA A 9 10.54 10.77 -35.66
C ALA A 9 10.19 10.64 -34.17
N PHE A 10 9.02 11.15 -33.78
CA PHE A 10 8.36 10.85 -32.51
C PHE A 10 7.21 9.88 -32.76
N PHE A 11 7.10 8.84 -31.95
CA PHE A 11 5.87 8.03 -31.86
C PHE A 11 4.80 8.86 -31.13
N LEU A 12 3.63 9.02 -31.75
CA LEU A 12 2.43 9.46 -31.05
C LEU A 12 1.26 8.56 -31.52
N ALA A 13 0.62 7.87 -30.60
CA ALA A 13 -0.51 7.01 -30.90
C ALA A 13 -1.75 7.88 -31.22
N ALA A 14 -2.38 7.63 -32.36
CA ALA A 14 -3.64 8.28 -32.71
C ALA A 14 -4.81 7.51 -32.08
N ILE A 15 -5.57 8.18 -31.21
CA ILE A 15 -6.87 7.67 -30.75
C ILE A 15 -7.91 7.92 -31.85
N LEU A 16 -8.53 6.85 -32.32
CA LEU A 16 -9.55 6.86 -33.36
C LEU A 16 -10.89 7.31 -32.77
N ILE A 17 -11.39 8.49 -33.15
CA ILE A 17 -12.76 8.90 -32.81
C ILE A 17 -13.69 8.45 -33.95
N LEU A 18 -14.49 7.42 -33.69
CA LEU A 18 -15.58 6.99 -34.56
C LEU A 18 -16.85 7.78 -34.21
N THR A 19 -17.24 8.71 -35.08
CA THR A 19 -18.59 9.30 -35.08
C THR A 19 -19.48 8.54 -36.05
N SER A 20 -20.53 7.89 -35.54
CA SER A 20 -21.55 7.23 -36.37
C SER A 20 -22.71 8.17 -36.68
N ASN A 21 -22.80 8.64 -37.92
CA ASN A 21 -24.07 9.10 -38.49
C ASN A 21 -24.95 7.88 -38.76
N VAL A 22 -26.22 7.90 -38.34
CA VAL A 22 -27.21 6.91 -38.76
C VAL A 22 -28.17 7.56 -39.75
N THR A 23 -28.17 7.05 -40.98
CA THR A 23 -29.08 7.45 -42.05
C THR A 23 -30.40 6.71 -41.87
N GLY A 24 -31.51 7.44 -41.75
CA GLY A 24 -32.83 6.83 -41.64
C GLY A 24 -33.29 6.18 -42.96
N PHE A 25 -33.61 4.90 -42.92
CA PHE A 25 -34.50 4.25 -43.88
C PHE A 25 -35.84 3.98 -43.17
N ALA A 26 -36.93 4.37 -43.81
CA ALA A 26 -38.28 4.12 -43.31
C ALA A 26 -38.84 2.85 -43.96
N GLU A 27 -39.40 1.97 -43.15
CA GLU A 27 -40.33 0.92 -43.58
C GLU A 27 -41.51 0.91 -42.60
N GLU A 28 -42.72 0.69 -43.13
CA GLU A 28 -43.98 1.05 -42.48
C GLU A 28 -44.69 -0.18 -41.91
N THR A 29 -44.69 -0.34 -40.58
CA THR A 29 -45.58 -1.31 -39.88
C THR A 29 -46.15 -0.74 -38.58
N THR A 30 -47.45 -0.43 -38.67
CA THR A 30 -48.49 -0.33 -37.64
C THR A 30 -48.19 -0.51 -36.13
N ALA A 31 -48.69 0.48 -35.38
CA ALA A 31 -49.35 0.41 -34.07
C ALA A 31 -48.51 0.28 -32.77
N ASP A 32 -48.74 1.27 -31.90
CA ASP A 32 -48.56 1.28 -30.43
C ASP A 32 -47.24 0.81 -29.84
N GLN A 33 -46.20 1.64 -29.95
CA GLN A 33 -45.19 1.77 -28.89
C GLN A 33 -44.91 3.24 -28.55
N GLN A 34 -45.16 3.60 -27.30
CA GLN A 34 -44.65 4.82 -26.66
C GLN A 34 -43.12 4.74 -26.63
N PRO A 35 -42.37 5.84 -26.88
CA PRO A 35 -40.92 5.79 -26.79
C PRO A 35 -40.52 5.54 -25.33
N GLU A 36 -39.85 4.41 -25.05
CA GLU A 36 -39.24 4.19 -23.74
C GLU A 36 -38.15 5.25 -23.51
N GLU A 37 -38.13 5.78 -22.28
CA GLU A 37 -37.04 6.65 -21.85
C GLU A 37 -35.73 5.87 -21.83
N ALA A 38 -34.63 6.50 -22.28
CA ALA A 38 -33.31 5.87 -22.26
C ALA A 38 -32.87 5.66 -20.80
N LYS A 39 -33.06 4.44 -20.31
CA LYS A 39 -32.69 3.96 -18.97
C LYS A 39 -31.22 4.25 -18.66
N SER A 40 -30.96 5.19 -17.74
CA SER A 40 -29.61 5.57 -17.32
C SER A 40 -28.94 4.45 -16.51
N THR A 41 -27.66 4.18 -16.77
CA THR A 41 -26.87 3.16 -16.04
C THR A 41 -25.68 3.80 -15.33
N TYR A 42 -25.33 3.27 -14.16
CA TYR A 42 -24.21 3.72 -13.32
C TYR A 42 -23.29 2.55 -12.94
N LEU A 43 -22.07 2.85 -12.47
CA LEU A 43 -21.12 1.83 -12.03
C LEU A 43 -21.24 1.54 -10.53
N LEU A 44 -21.31 0.25 -10.19
CA LEU A 44 -21.07 -0.26 -8.85
C LEU A 44 -19.66 -0.85 -8.78
N THR A 45 -18.84 -0.35 -7.85
CA THR A 45 -17.53 -0.92 -7.51
C THR A 45 -17.64 -1.69 -6.19
N VAL A 46 -16.99 -2.84 -6.10
CA VAL A 46 -16.96 -3.68 -4.90
C VAL A 46 -15.54 -3.69 -4.32
N ASP A 47 -15.46 -3.35 -3.04
CA ASP A 47 -14.25 -3.32 -2.21
C ASP A 47 -14.45 -4.32 -1.07
N ALA A 48 -13.77 -5.47 -1.19
CA ALA A 48 -14.06 -6.68 -0.44
C ALA A 48 -12.80 -7.53 -0.25
N GLU A 49 -11.80 -7.01 0.48
CA GLU A 49 -10.68 -7.81 0.96
C GLU A 49 -11.18 -8.98 1.82
N ASP A 50 -10.47 -10.12 1.75
CA ASP A 50 -10.76 -11.37 2.47
C ASP A 50 -12.22 -11.86 2.40
N SER A 51 -12.94 -11.52 1.32
CA SER A 51 -14.31 -11.99 1.07
C SER A 51 -14.60 -12.12 -0.42
N THR A 52 -15.63 -12.89 -0.76
CA THR A 52 -16.16 -12.96 -2.13
C THR A 52 -17.56 -12.36 -2.16
N VAL A 53 -17.83 -11.52 -3.16
CA VAL A 53 -19.11 -10.82 -3.31
C VAL A 53 -19.70 -11.12 -4.68
N THR A 54 -20.89 -11.71 -4.68
CA THR A 54 -21.65 -11.99 -5.90
C THR A 54 -22.80 -11.00 -6.02
N VAL A 55 -22.75 -10.13 -7.03
CA VAL A 55 -23.84 -9.16 -7.31
C VAL A 55 -24.80 -9.74 -8.34
N LYS A 56 -26.09 -9.67 -8.05
CA LYS A 56 -27.21 -10.07 -8.93
C LYS A 56 -28.29 -9.01 -8.91
N GLY A 57 -29.17 -9.03 -9.90
CA GLY A 57 -30.29 -8.10 -10.05
C GLY A 57 -30.71 -8.04 -11.52
N ASP A 58 -31.90 -7.49 -11.77
CA ASP A 58 -32.29 -7.15 -13.13
C ASP A 58 -31.38 -6.04 -13.67
N HIS A 59 -31.02 -6.14 -14.95
CA HIS A 59 -30.14 -5.18 -15.63
C HIS A 59 -28.73 -4.99 -15.02
N VAL A 60 -28.22 -5.97 -14.27
CA VAL A 60 -26.82 -6.02 -13.79
C VAL A 60 -25.90 -6.66 -14.83
N GLU A 61 -24.90 -5.92 -15.32
CA GLU A 61 -23.86 -6.41 -16.23
C GLU A 61 -22.47 -6.30 -15.60
N GLN A 62 -21.81 -7.44 -15.34
CA GLN A 62 -20.45 -7.47 -14.81
C GLN A 62 -19.42 -7.01 -15.86
N LYS A 63 -18.55 -6.06 -15.51
CA LYS A 63 -17.52 -5.49 -16.41
C LYS A 63 -16.10 -5.94 -16.04
N THR A 64 -15.83 -6.12 -14.76
CA THR A 64 -14.57 -6.70 -14.24
C THR A 64 -14.87 -7.60 -13.04
N ALA A 65 -13.84 -8.18 -12.42
CA ALA A 65 -13.99 -8.97 -11.20
C ALA A 65 -14.67 -8.17 -10.04
N SER A 66 -14.50 -6.85 -9.99
CA SER A 66 -15.00 -5.99 -8.91
C SER A 66 -15.88 -4.82 -9.39
N THR A 67 -16.27 -4.75 -10.66
CA THR A 67 -17.14 -3.67 -11.17
C THR A 67 -18.30 -4.18 -12.02
N TYR A 68 -19.47 -3.55 -11.82
CA TYR A 68 -20.74 -3.87 -12.45
C TYR A 68 -21.38 -2.60 -13.00
N GLN A 69 -21.98 -2.66 -14.20
CA GLN A 69 -22.82 -1.59 -14.76
C GLN A 69 -24.28 -1.98 -14.50
N ILE A 70 -25.05 -1.07 -13.90
CA ILE A 70 -26.40 -1.35 -13.40
C ILE A 70 -27.34 -0.21 -13.80
N GLU A 71 -28.55 -0.54 -14.22
CA GLU A 71 -29.61 0.45 -14.48
C GLU A 71 -30.06 1.15 -13.18
N VAL A 72 -30.24 2.47 -13.27
CA VAL A 72 -30.69 3.31 -12.16
C VAL A 72 -32.03 2.85 -11.61
N ARG A 73 -32.18 2.90 -10.27
CA ARG A 73 -33.34 2.43 -9.50
C ARG A 73 -33.63 0.92 -9.60
N SER A 74 -32.87 0.14 -10.37
CA SER A 74 -32.99 -1.33 -10.36
C SER A 74 -32.54 -1.89 -9.02
N GLU A 75 -33.15 -3.00 -8.61
CA GLU A 75 -32.80 -3.71 -7.38
C GLU A 75 -31.49 -4.49 -7.55
N VAL A 76 -30.58 -4.29 -6.61
CA VAL A 76 -29.27 -4.93 -6.55
C VAL A 76 -29.21 -5.78 -5.31
N VAL A 77 -28.91 -7.06 -5.49
CA VAL A 77 -28.75 -8.07 -4.45
C VAL A 77 -27.30 -8.52 -4.44
N ALA A 78 -26.53 -8.12 -3.43
CA ALA A 78 -25.13 -8.52 -3.27
C ALA A 78 -24.99 -9.51 -2.12
N SER A 79 -24.59 -10.74 -2.45
CA SER A 79 -24.33 -11.81 -1.47
C SER A 79 -22.84 -11.85 -1.14
N VAL A 80 -22.52 -11.78 0.15
CA VAL A 80 -21.17 -11.67 0.70
C VAL A 80 -20.81 -12.95 1.43
N VAL A 81 -19.71 -13.58 1.05
CA VAL A 81 -19.14 -14.77 1.70
C VAL A 81 -17.74 -14.42 2.22
N PRO A 82 -17.56 -14.21 3.53
CA PRO A 82 -16.24 -14.03 4.14
C PRO A 82 -15.33 -15.25 3.94
N ALA A 83 -14.02 -15.02 3.91
CA ALA A 83 -13.04 -16.09 4.01
C ALA A 83 -13.12 -16.81 5.37
N ASP A 84 -12.55 -18.01 5.44
CA ASP A 84 -12.52 -18.81 6.67
C ASP A 84 -11.86 -18.03 7.83
N GLY A 85 -12.43 -18.17 9.03
CA GLY A 85 -12.06 -17.39 10.21
C GLY A 85 -12.70 -16.00 10.32
N LYS A 86 -13.22 -15.42 9.23
CA LYS A 86 -13.85 -14.09 9.23
C LYS A 86 -15.37 -14.14 9.38
N GLU A 87 -15.95 -13.07 9.91
CA GLU A 87 -17.38 -12.75 9.81
C GLU A 87 -17.59 -11.29 9.40
N ILE A 88 -18.77 -10.99 8.87
CA ILE A 88 -19.10 -9.64 8.43
C ILE A 88 -19.34 -8.75 9.65
N LYS A 89 -18.53 -7.71 9.80
CA LYS A 89 -18.72 -6.67 10.82
C LYS A 89 -19.72 -5.61 10.32
N GLU A 90 -19.60 -5.23 9.06
CA GLU A 90 -20.39 -4.15 8.45
C GLU A 90 -20.34 -4.27 6.92
N VAL A 91 -21.41 -3.91 6.22
CA VAL A 91 -21.36 -3.59 4.78
C VAL A 91 -21.87 -2.17 4.60
N ARG A 92 -21.19 -1.40 3.75
CA ARG A 92 -21.57 -0.04 3.40
C ARG A 92 -21.83 0.09 1.91
N VAL A 93 -22.81 0.91 1.54
CA VAL A 93 -22.95 1.43 0.18
C VAL A 93 -22.84 2.94 0.23
N ASN A 94 -21.83 3.52 -0.43
CA ASN A 94 -21.57 4.97 -0.43
C ASN A 94 -21.46 5.59 0.97
N GLU A 95 -20.67 4.97 1.85
CA GLU A 95 -20.49 5.33 3.27
C GLU A 95 -21.70 5.08 4.19
N GLU A 96 -22.88 4.76 3.64
CA GLU A 96 -24.09 4.42 4.41
C GLU A 96 -24.05 2.94 4.83
N GLN A 97 -24.22 2.67 6.13
CA GLN A 97 -24.30 1.30 6.66
C GLN A 97 -25.61 0.65 6.22
N MET A 98 -25.51 -0.57 5.69
CA MET A 98 -26.65 -1.33 5.20
C MET A 98 -27.04 -2.44 6.17
N ASP A 99 -28.34 -2.77 6.21
CA ASP A 99 -28.82 -3.99 6.89
C ASP A 99 -28.43 -5.24 6.08
N LEU A 100 -27.93 -6.27 6.77
CA LEU A 100 -27.67 -7.59 6.19
C LEU A 100 -28.71 -8.60 6.66
N ALA A 101 -29.29 -9.34 5.72
CA ALA A 101 -30.07 -10.54 5.97
C ALA A 101 -29.37 -11.73 5.31
N ASP A 102 -29.05 -12.77 6.09
CA ASP A 102 -28.44 -14.02 5.61
C ASP A 102 -27.21 -13.81 4.69
N GLY A 103 -26.30 -12.91 5.10
CA GLY A 103 -25.08 -12.57 4.34
C GLY A 103 -25.34 -11.78 3.05
N THR A 104 -26.56 -11.27 2.86
CA THR A 104 -26.98 -10.56 1.64
C THR A 104 -27.42 -9.14 1.98
N VAL A 105 -27.03 -8.18 1.14
CA VAL A 105 -27.52 -6.80 1.15
C VAL A 105 -28.33 -6.52 -0.10
N THR A 106 -29.46 -5.83 0.06
CA THR A 106 -30.34 -5.40 -1.05
C THR A 106 -30.49 -3.89 -1.05
N PHE A 107 -30.32 -3.25 -2.21
CA PHE A 107 -30.52 -1.80 -2.38
C PHE A 107 -30.94 -1.45 -3.81
N SER A 108 -31.56 -0.28 -4.00
CA SER A 108 -31.82 0.25 -5.34
C SER A 108 -30.64 1.09 -5.83
N MET A 109 -30.17 0.86 -7.06
CA MET A 109 -29.03 1.61 -7.62
C MET A 109 -29.33 3.12 -7.68
N PRO A 110 -28.57 4.00 -7.02
CA PRO A 110 -28.86 5.44 -7.01
C PRO A 110 -28.45 6.11 -8.33
N GLU A 111 -28.82 7.38 -8.52
CA GLU A 111 -28.51 8.18 -9.72
C GLU A 111 -27.05 8.68 -9.75
N LYS A 112 -26.11 7.85 -9.27
CA LYS A 112 -24.67 8.08 -9.20
C LYS A 112 -23.90 6.75 -9.15
N ASP A 113 -22.63 6.79 -9.57
CA ASP A 113 -21.70 5.69 -9.32
C ASP A 113 -21.60 5.40 -7.82
N SER A 114 -21.44 4.13 -7.48
CA SER A 114 -21.55 3.62 -6.12
C SER A 114 -20.42 2.69 -5.72
N LEU A 115 -20.05 2.72 -4.43
CA LEU A 115 -19.05 1.83 -3.83
C LEU A 115 -19.71 0.97 -2.76
N LEU A 116 -19.60 -0.35 -2.89
CA LEU A 116 -19.95 -1.34 -1.86
C LEU A 116 -18.67 -1.77 -1.14
N GLN A 117 -18.61 -1.52 0.17
CA GLN A 117 -17.49 -1.90 1.04
C GLN A 117 -17.90 -3.00 2.02
N VAL A 118 -17.13 -4.08 2.08
CA VAL A 118 -17.27 -5.14 3.08
C VAL A 118 -16.21 -4.97 4.15
N ILE A 119 -16.62 -4.77 5.40
CA ILE A 119 -15.74 -4.72 6.57
C ILE A 119 -15.92 -6.02 7.36
N LEU A 120 -14.83 -6.75 7.54
CA LEU A 120 -14.82 -8.01 8.28
C LEU A 120 -14.28 -7.82 9.70
N LYS A 121 -14.64 -8.74 10.60
CA LYS A 121 -13.90 -9.02 11.85
C LYS A 121 -13.50 -10.49 11.88
N GLU A 122 -12.53 -10.84 12.72
CA GLU A 122 -12.35 -12.25 13.07
C GLU A 122 -13.63 -12.74 13.75
N LYS A 123 -14.03 -13.98 13.48
CA LYS A 123 -15.07 -14.66 14.27
C LYS A 123 -14.58 -14.78 15.70
N GLU A 124 -15.27 -14.11 16.62
CA GLU A 124 -15.12 -14.41 18.04
C GLU A 124 -15.59 -15.85 18.24
N GLN A 125 -14.70 -16.72 18.73
CA GLN A 125 -15.09 -18.07 19.12
C GLN A 125 -16.10 -17.95 20.26
N ALA A 126 -17.37 -18.19 19.94
CA ALA A 126 -18.42 -18.26 20.92
C ALA A 126 -18.12 -19.44 21.86
N ALA A 127 -17.96 -19.14 23.15
CA ALA A 127 -17.92 -20.16 24.19
C ALA A 127 -19.30 -20.83 24.26
N GLU A 128 -19.44 -21.95 23.54
CA GLU A 128 -20.65 -22.76 23.58
C GLU A 128 -20.67 -23.61 24.87
N GLU A 129 -21.00 -22.95 25.99
CA GLU A 129 -21.64 -23.62 27.13
C GLU A 129 -22.89 -24.33 26.62
N THR A 130 -22.78 -25.63 26.34
CA THR A 130 -23.90 -26.50 25.93
C THR A 130 -24.61 -27.10 27.16
N GLU A 131 -25.83 -27.67 26.98
CA GLU A 131 -26.75 -28.16 28.06
C GLU A 131 -27.26 -29.65 28.01
N GLU A 132 -26.63 -30.68 28.65
CA GLU A 132 -27.21 -31.82 29.46
C GLU A 132 -26.21 -32.38 30.54
N PRO A 133 -26.63 -32.86 31.75
CA PRO A 133 -28.01 -33.10 32.18
C PRO A 133 -28.73 -31.80 32.55
N LYS A 134 -27.98 -30.71 32.82
CA LYS A 134 -27.80 -29.45 32.05
C LYS A 134 -26.79 -28.54 32.80
N GLN A 135 -25.48 -28.57 32.58
CA GLN A 135 -24.60 -29.55 31.91
C GLN A 135 -23.36 -29.88 32.73
N GLU A 136 -22.72 -31.01 32.41
CA GLU A 136 -21.31 -31.25 32.70
C GLU A 136 -20.37 -30.41 31.82
N VAL A 137 -19.78 -29.36 32.38
CA VAL A 137 -18.49 -28.84 31.91
C VAL A 137 -17.52 -28.79 33.09
N THR A 138 -16.85 -29.91 33.34
CA THR A 138 -15.56 -29.88 34.04
C THR A 138 -14.52 -29.29 33.11
N GLN A 139 -13.98 -28.13 33.50
CA GLN A 139 -12.94 -27.40 32.81
C GLN A 139 -11.72 -28.29 32.48
N THR A 140 -11.52 -28.54 31.19
CA THR A 140 -10.22 -28.90 30.59
C THR A 140 -10.27 -28.45 29.13
N GLU A 141 -9.98 -27.17 28.89
CA GLU A 141 -9.72 -26.67 27.55
C GLU A 141 -8.40 -27.27 27.08
N GLU A 142 -8.47 -28.12 26.06
CA GLU A 142 -7.29 -28.64 25.36
C GLU A 142 -6.85 -27.59 24.35
N TRP A 143 -5.67 -27.01 24.56
CA TRP A 143 -5.13 -25.94 23.72
C TRP A 143 -4.76 -26.50 22.34
N GLU A 144 -5.31 -25.95 21.25
CA GLU A 144 -4.75 -26.22 19.91
C GLU A 144 -3.42 -25.47 19.75
N LEU A 145 -2.34 -26.20 20.05
CA LEU A 145 -0.96 -25.77 19.85
C LEU A 145 -0.68 -25.43 18.38
N PRO A 146 0.23 -24.48 18.10
CA PRO A 146 0.53 -24.02 16.74
C PRO A 146 1.14 -25.14 15.89
N ASP A 147 0.33 -25.73 14.99
CA ASP A 147 0.52 -27.03 14.29
C ASP A 147 1.46 -27.92 15.10
N GLU A 148 0.94 -28.78 15.98
CA GLU A 148 1.68 -29.59 16.95
C GLU A 148 3.03 -30.12 16.40
N LYS A 149 3.07 -30.49 15.12
CA LYS A 149 4.25 -30.91 14.40
C LYS A 149 5.36 -29.86 14.27
N GLU A 150 5.04 -28.59 14.00
CA GLU A 150 5.96 -27.46 14.04
C GLU A 150 6.35 -27.07 15.48
N TYR A 151 5.40 -27.07 16.43
CA TYR A 151 5.71 -26.81 17.84
C TYR A 151 6.73 -27.82 18.39
N GLN A 152 6.50 -29.11 18.16
CA GLN A 152 7.45 -30.17 18.53
C GLN A 152 8.78 -30.07 17.76
N GLN A 153 8.79 -29.58 16.51
CA GLN A 153 10.04 -29.29 15.80
C GLN A 153 10.82 -28.12 16.43
N ARG A 154 10.13 -27.06 16.86
CA ARG A 154 10.75 -25.95 17.61
C ARG A 154 11.32 -26.44 18.94
N LEU A 155 10.57 -27.22 19.72
CA LEU A 155 11.07 -27.80 20.98
C LEU A 155 12.27 -28.74 20.75
N GLN A 156 12.25 -29.58 19.72
CA GLN A 156 13.40 -30.45 19.38
C GLN A 156 14.63 -29.66 18.96
N LEU A 157 14.45 -28.59 18.17
CA LEU A 157 15.55 -27.71 17.77
C LEU A 157 16.09 -26.92 18.96
N ALA A 158 15.21 -26.39 19.83
CA ALA A 158 15.61 -25.69 21.05
C ALA A 158 16.43 -26.61 21.96
N LYS A 159 15.98 -27.86 22.17
CA LYS A 159 16.74 -28.89 22.90
C LYS A 159 18.09 -29.20 22.26
N ALA A 160 18.15 -29.31 20.93
CA ALA A 160 19.40 -29.56 20.21
C ALA A 160 20.40 -28.39 20.31
N LEU A 161 19.90 -27.15 20.46
CA LEU A 161 20.70 -25.93 20.59
C LEU A 161 20.95 -25.49 22.05
N GLY A 162 20.39 -26.20 23.04
CA GLY A 162 20.51 -25.83 24.46
C GLY A 162 19.71 -24.57 24.85
N MET A 163 18.60 -24.34 24.16
CA MET A 163 17.76 -23.14 24.25
C MET A 163 16.48 -23.32 25.08
N GLU A 164 16.33 -24.45 25.78
CA GLU A 164 15.11 -24.81 26.53
C GLU A 164 14.75 -23.79 27.64
N ASP A 165 15.76 -23.16 28.28
CA ASP A 165 15.58 -22.15 29.34
C ASP A 165 15.13 -20.76 28.84
N TRP A 166 15.00 -20.59 27.53
CA TRP A 166 14.79 -19.28 26.86
C TRP A 166 13.54 -19.26 25.96
N LEU A 167 12.62 -20.20 26.18
CA LEU A 167 11.37 -20.27 25.44
C LEU A 167 10.23 -19.60 26.22
N ASP A 168 9.40 -18.85 25.49
CA ASP A 168 8.10 -18.39 25.96
C ASP A 168 7.06 -19.52 25.99
N GLU A 169 5.86 -19.20 26.51
CA GLU A 169 4.75 -20.16 26.66
C GLU A 169 4.29 -20.75 25.31
N GLU A 170 4.60 -20.08 24.19
CA GLU A 170 4.29 -20.53 22.82
C GLU A 170 5.46 -21.26 22.13
N GLY A 171 6.58 -21.48 22.81
CA GLY A 171 7.74 -22.23 22.31
C GLY A 171 8.65 -21.45 21.36
N TRP A 172 8.60 -20.12 21.40
CA TRP A 172 9.53 -19.23 20.70
C TRP A 172 10.55 -18.63 21.66
N LEU A 173 11.69 -18.15 21.15
CA LEU A 173 12.69 -17.49 21.96
C LEU A 173 12.17 -16.18 22.57
N ASP A 174 12.39 -16.02 23.88
CA ASP A 174 11.96 -14.84 24.63
C ASP A 174 12.85 -13.59 24.39
N ASP A 175 12.32 -12.41 24.74
CA ASP A 175 13.00 -11.12 24.61
C ASP A 175 14.33 -11.03 25.39
N GLY A 176 14.44 -11.75 26.51
CA GLY A 176 15.65 -11.86 27.32
C GLY A 176 16.77 -12.61 26.58
N TYR A 177 16.45 -13.57 25.73
CA TYR A 177 17.45 -14.22 24.89
C TYR A 177 18.00 -13.27 23.82
N PHE A 178 17.18 -12.44 23.19
CA PHE A 178 17.66 -11.50 22.18
C PHE A 178 18.50 -10.36 22.77
N ALA A 179 18.35 -10.07 24.06
CA ALA A 179 19.12 -9.04 24.75
C ALA A 179 20.64 -9.21 24.55
N GLY A 180 21.27 -8.14 24.04
CA GLY A 180 22.72 -8.09 23.81
C GLY A 180 23.20 -8.65 22.45
N LYS A 181 22.37 -9.39 21.71
CA LYS A 181 22.77 -10.08 20.48
C LYS A 181 22.47 -9.27 19.21
N SER A 182 23.29 -9.42 18.19
CA SER A 182 23.05 -8.95 16.83
C SER A 182 22.23 -9.95 16.01
N ASP A 183 21.61 -9.48 14.92
CA ASP A 183 20.95 -10.37 13.95
C ASP A 183 21.94 -11.36 13.32
N LEU A 184 23.22 -11.00 13.21
CA LEU A 184 24.29 -11.89 12.77
C LEU A 184 24.55 -13.03 13.77
N GLU A 185 24.79 -12.73 15.04
CA GLU A 185 25.03 -13.76 16.08
C GLU A 185 23.85 -14.73 16.22
N LEU A 186 22.62 -14.21 16.09
CA LEU A 186 21.41 -15.02 16.08
C LEU A 186 21.30 -15.88 14.81
N THR A 187 21.86 -15.45 13.68
CA THR A 187 21.98 -16.25 12.45
C THR A 187 23.02 -17.35 12.61
N GLU A 188 24.20 -17.02 13.14
CA GLU A 188 25.33 -17.94 13.30
C GLU A 188 25.10 -19.00 14.39
N SER A 189 24.29 -18.70 15.41
CA SER A 189 23.89 -19.66 16.46
C SER A 189 22.83 -20.68 16.01
N GLY A 190 22.27 -20.53 14.80
CA GLY A 190 21.29 -21.49 14.24
C GLY A 190 19.89 -21.45 14.87
N VAL A 191 19.66 -20.59 15.86
CA VAL A 191 18.38 -20.43 16.57
C VAL A 191 17.30 -19.71 15.76
N VAL A 192 17.61 -19.26 14.55
CA VAL A 192 16.74 -18.55 13.60
C VAL A 192 15.32 -19.13 13.43
N PRO A 193 15.11 -20.46 13.40
CA PRO A 193 13.75 -21.03 13.28
C PRO A 193 12.92 -20.97 14.57
N LEU A 194 13.51 -20.59 15.71
CA LEU A 194 12.86 -20.45 17.02
C LEU A 194 12.38 -19.02 17.27
N ILE A 195 12.11 -18.24 16.23
CA ILE A 195 11.90 -16.79 16.33
C ILE A 195 10.56 -16.38 15.72
N ARG A 196 9.77 -15.61 16.48
CA ARG A 196 8.42 -15.16 16.16
C ARG A 196 8.42 -14.10 15.05
N ASN A 197 7.68 -14.34 13.96
CA ASN A 197 7.35 -13.33 12.94
C ASN A 197 5.94 -12.73 13.26
N SER A 198 5.83 -11.47 13.72
CA SER A 198 4.52 -10.85 14.02
C SER A 198 4.44 -9.34 13.76
N ILE A 199 3.70 -8.94 12.72
CA ILE A 199 3.59 -7.56 12.20
C ILE A 199 2.31 -6.85 12.72
N THR A 200 2.10 -6.74 14.05
CA THR A 200 0.89 -6.07 14.59
C THR A 200 1.04 -5.45 15.99
N ASN A 201 1.59 -4.23 16.11
CA ASN A 201 1.05 -3.15 16.99
C ASN A 201 1.89 -1.84 16.98
N PRO A 202 1.28 -0.66 16.87
CA PRO A 202 1.94 0.63 17.11
C PRO A 202 1.43 1.38 18.36
N LYS A 203 2.33 1.73 19.28
CA LYS A 203 2.14 2.87 20.21
C LYS A 203 3.36 3.79 20.15
N MET A 204 3.13 5.09 20.02
CA MET A 204 4.18 6.08 19.75
C MET A 204 4.89 6.59 21.02
N SER A 205 6.22 6.58 21.02
CA SER A 205 7.08 7.46 21.83
C SER A 205 8.48 7.56 21.19
N ARG A 206 9.37 8.40 21.75
CA ARG A 206 10.75 8.67 21.25
C ARG A 206 11.73 7.54 21.59
N ALA A 207 11.34 6.33 21.27
CA ALA A 207 12.04 5.09 21.56
C ALA A 207 11.85 4.11 20.40
N VAL A 208 12.61 3.01 20.45
CA VAL A 208 12.30 1.78 19.71
C VAL A 208 11.01 1.20 20.29
N THR A 209 9.89 1.29 19.58
CA THR A 209 8.57 0.85 20.09
C THR A 209 8.10 -0.51 19.56
N LEU A 210 8.89 -1.12 18.68
CA LEU A 210 8.70 -2.48 18.17
C LEU A 210 10.07 -3.07 17.83
N TYR A 211 10.23 -4.37 18.08
CA TYR A 211 11.19 -5.26 17.43
C TYR A 211 10.39 -6.45 16.93
N ASN A 212 10.29 -6.62 15.62
CA ASN A 212 9.70 -7.81 15.02
C ASN A 212 10.76 -8.45 14.13
N LYS A 213 11.20 -9.64 14.54
CA LYS A 213 12.28 -10.34 13.87
C LYS A 213 11.72 -11.23 12.77
N ILE A 214 12.37 -11.18 11.62
CA ILE A 214 11.96 -11.85 10.39
C ILE A 214 13.02 -12.85 9.93
N THR A 215 12.56 -14.08 9.71
CA THR A 215 13.36 -15.19 9.17
C THR A 215 13.02 -15.47 7.70
N TYR A 216 14.03 -15.58 6.83
CA TYR A 216 13.87 -16.09 5.46
C TYR A 216 15.12 -16.84 4.99
N ASN A 217 14.96 -18.08 4.51
CA ASN A 217 16.04 -18.98 4.09
C ASN A 217 17.19 -19.09 5.12
N ASN A 218 16.83 -19.27 6.40
CA ASN A 218 17.72 -19.37 7.56
C ASN A 218 18.60 -18.14 7.84
N ILE A 219 18.37 -17.02 7.16
CA ILE A 219 18.95 -15.72 7.49
C ILE A 219 17.88 -14.88 8.16
N SER A 220 18.26 -14.12 9.18
CA SER A 220 17.30 -13.36 9.98
C SER A 220 17.67 -11.89 10.07
N SER A 221 16.71 -10.99 9.91
CA SER A 221 16.87 -9.58 10.31
C SER A 221 15.60 -9.09 10.98
N ALA A 222 15.40 -7.79 11.16
CA ALA A 222 14.21 -7.29 11.83
C ALA A 222 13.69 -5.99 11.24
N GLU A 223 12.39 -5.79 11.44
CA GLU A 223 11.75 -4.49 11.39
C GLU A 223 11.58 -3.94 12.81
N PHE A 224 11.58 -2.61 12.90
CA PHE A 224 11.44 -1.86 14.14
C PHE A 224 10.42 -0.75 13.94
N ALA A 225 9.97 -0.15 15.05
CA ALA A 225 9.27 1.12 15.02
C ALA A 225 10.09 2.19 15.73
N VAL A 226 10.34 3.31 15.04
CA VAL A 226 10.99 4.52 15.58
C VAL A 226 10.08 5.71 15.35
N ASP A 227 9.65 6.40 16.40
CA ASP A 227 8.69 7.53 16.31
C ASP A 227 7.46 7.19 15.44
N GLY A 228 6.91 5.98 15.62
CA GLY A 228 5.76 5.46 14.87
C GLY A 228 6.01 5.14 13.39
N LYS A 229 7.26 5.17 12.91
CA LYS A 229 7.64 4.80 11.53
C LYS A 229 8.33 3.46 11.52
N LEU A 230 8.05 2.67 10.49
CA LEU A 230 8.81 1.46 10.19
C LEU A 230 10.29 1.82 10.00
N ALA A 231 11.15 1.07 10.66
CA ALA A 231 12.60 1.23 10.62
C ALA A 231 13.27 -0.14 10.45
N PHE A 232 14.51 -0.13 9.97
CA PHE A 232 15.28 -1.33 9.65
C PHE A 232 16.69 -1.26 10.24
N CYS A 233 17.33 -2.43 10.38
CA CYS A 233 18.74 -2.55 10.71
C CYS A 233 19.63 -1.75 9.74
N LEU A 234 20.53 -0.91 10.25
CA LEU A 234 21.61 -0.30 9.45
C LEU A 234 23.00 -0.87 9.77
N GLU A 235 23.15 -1.61 10.87
CA GLU A 235 24.43 -2.17 11.31
C GLU A 235 24.21 -3.62 11.78
N TYR A 236 23.99 -4.52 10.82
CA TYR A 236 23.55 -5.91 11.02
C TYR A 236 24.42 -6.74 12.00
N ALA A 237 25.71 -6.40 12.13
CA ALA A 237 26.64 -7.07 13.03
C ALA A 237 26.78 -6.39 14.41
N LYS A 238 25.98 -5.36 14.72
CA LYS A 238 25.89 -4.76 16.06
C LYS A 238 24.66 -5.27 16.80
N THR A 239 24.75 -5.24 18.13
CA THR A 239 23.66 -5.60 19.04
C THR A 239 22.35 -4.90 18.69
N THR A 240 21.27 -5.67 18.63
CA THR A 240 19.91 -5.17 18.46
C THR A 240 19.48 -4.33 19.68
N PRO A 241 18.95 -3.11 19.48
CA PRO A 241 18.40 -2.32 20.58
C PRO A 241 17.09 -2.92 21.10
N PRO A 242 16.95 -3.15 22.41
CA PRO A 242 15.68 -3.59 23.01
C PRO A 242 14.52 -2.61 22.76
N ALA A 243 13.29 -3.10 22.82
CA ALA A 243 12.12 -2.23 22.90
C ALA A 243 12.21 -1.29 24.12
N GLY A 244 11.72 -0.06 23.98
CA GLY A 244 11.89 1.03 24.94
C GLY A 244 13.23 1.77 24.86
N THR A 245 14.19 1.32 24.04
CA THR A 245 15.49 2.02 23.89
C THR A 245 15.30 3.42 23.32
N ALA A 246 15.77 4.44 24.03
CA ALA A 246 15.67 5.84 23.60
C ALA A 246 16.50 6.10 22.33
N THR A 247 15.95 6.88 21.40
CA THR A 247 16.60 7.23 20.14
C THR A 247 17.17 8.65 20.16
N GLY A 248 18.38 8.82 19.64
CA GLY A 248 19.02 10.12 19.41
C GLY A 248 18.34 10.94 18.29
N THR A 249 18.85 12.15 18.04
CA THR A 249 18.35 13.01 16.96
C THR A 249 18.55 12.35 15.59
N PRO A 250 17.50 12.28 14.74
CA PRO A 250 17.61 11.72 13.40
C PRO A 250 18.61 12.48 12.53
N THR A 251 19.44 11.74 11.78
CA THR A 251 20.42 12.27 10.83
C THR A 251 20.08 11.83 9.42
N GLU A 252 19.98 12.76 8.46
CA GLU A 252 19.65 12.43 7.07
C GLU A 252 20.76 11.59 6.40
N ILE A 253 20.38 10.48 5.78
CA ILE A 253 21.28 9.58 5.05
C ILE A 253 21.37 10.04 3.60
N THR A 254 22.56 10.45 3.17
CA THR A 254 22.83 10.91 1.80
C THR A 254 23.22 9.79 0.83
N ASN A 255 23.52 8.59 1.32
CA ASN A 255 23.88 7.44 0.50
C ASN A 255 22.67 6.98 -0.36
N SER A 256 22.81 7.07 -1.68
CA SER A 256 21.74 6.73 -2.63
C SER A 256 21.36 5.25 -2.63
N GLY A 257 22.27 4.35 -2.26
CA GLY A 257 21.98 2.92 -2.09
C GLY A 257 21.02 2.66 -0.93
N VAL A 258 21.26 3.26 0.25
CA VAL A 258 20.33 3.15 1.40
C VAL A 258 18.96 3.72 1.03
N LYS A 259 18.94 4.91 0.42
CA LYS A 259 17.70 5.54 -0.04
C LYS A 259 16.93 4.63 -1.02
N ALA A 260 17.60 4.02 -1.97
CA ALA A 260 16.97 3.15 -2.97
C ALA A 260 16.52 1.81 -2.37
N ALA A 261 17.31 1.20 -1.48
CA ALA A 261 16.93 0.01 -0.75
C ALA A 261 15.65 0.22 0.07
N MET A 262 15.47 1.39 0.70
CA MET A 262 14.24 1.72 1.42
C MET A 262 13.09 2.17 0.50
N TYR A 263 13.37 2.83 -0.63
CA TYR A 263 12.34 3.34 -1.54
C TYR A 263 11.66 2.23 -2.36
N TYR A 264 12.44 1.25 -2.79
CA TYR A 264 11.99 0.06 -3.53
C TYR A 264 11.82 -1.18 -2.64
N GLY A 265 12.21 -1.08 -1.36
CA GLY A 265 12.11 -2.15 -0.39
C GLY A 265 10.72 -2.29 0.20
N TYR A 266 10.61 -3.16 1.21
CA TYR A 266 9.39 -3.43 1.94
C TYR A 266 8.71 -2.16 2.46
N THR A 267 7.42 -1.99 2.14
CA THR A 267 6.58 -0.78 2.38
C THR A 267 7.08 0.52 1.75
N GLY A 268 8.20 0.51 1.02
CA GLY A 268 8.73 1.69 0.34
C GLY A 268 7.74 2.23 -0.71
N PRO A 269 7.74 3.55 -1.02
CA PRO A 269 6.77 4.14 -1.95
C PRO A 269 6.78 3.55 -3.37
N ALA A 270 7.85 2.84 -3.75
CA ALA A 270 7.97 2.12 -5.01
C ALA A 270 8.19 0.60 -4.82
N ALA A 271 7.81 0.03 -3.67
CA ALA A 271 7.92 -1.40 -3.37
C ALA A 271 7.34 -2.29 -4.48
N ALA A 272 6.16 -1.93 -5.00
CA ALA A 272 5.48 -2.65 -6.08
C ALA A 272 6.24 -2.69 -7.42
N GLN A 273 7.34 -1.96 -7.58
CA GLN A 273 8.23 -2.05 -8.76
C GLN A 273 9.21 -3.22 -8.68
N TYR A 274 9.33 -3.88 -7.53
CA TYR A 274 10.13 -5.09 -7.35
C TYR A 274 9.27 -6.24 -6.81
N ASN A 275 9.32 -7.39 -7.48
CA ASN A 275 8.48 -8.54 -7.13
C ASN A 275 9.17 -9.43 -6.08
N PHE A 276 8.92 -9.16 -4.81
CA PHE A 276 9.34 -10.04 -3.70
C PHE A 276 8.52 -11.34 -3.68
N SER A 277 9.13 -12.47 -3.31
CA SER A 277 8.43 -13.76 -3.18
C SER A 277 7.59 -13.89 -1.92
N SER A 278 7.89 -13.09 -0.88
CA SER A 278 7.13 -13.03 0.37
C SER A 278 7.45 -11.75 1.14
N THR A 279 6.58 -11.40 2.09
CA THR A 279 6.84 -10.34 3.09
C THR A 279 8.15 -10.58 3.84
N SER A 280 8.42 -11.82 4.26
CA SER A 280 9.65 -12.15 5.00
C SER A 280 10.91 -11.94 4.15
N GLN A 281 10.86 -12.27 2.85
CA GLN A 281 11.94 -11.92 1.93
C GLN A 281 12.09 -10.39 1.83
N ALA A 282 10.99 -9.67 1.62
CA ALA A 282 10.99 -8.23 1.43
C ALA A 282 11.63 -7.49 2.60
N VAL A 283 11.23 -7.79 3.85
CA VAL A 283 11.84 -7.22 5.06
C VAL A 283 13.33 -7.56 5.12
N LEU A 284 13.69 -8.84 4.97
CA LEU A 284 15.07 -9.31 5.07
C LEU A 284 16.00 -8.57 4.08
N VAL A 285 15.65 -8.56 2.80
CA VAL A 285 16.52 -7.94 1.78
C VAL A 285 16.53 -6.42 1.88
N THR A 286 15.45 -5.80 2.38
CA THR A 286 15.41 -4.34 2.62
C THR A 286 16.34 -3.95 3.77
N ALA A 287 16.27 -4.65 4.91
CA ALA A 287 17.11 -4.39 6.07
C ALA A 287 18.58 -4.70 5.78
N THR A 288 18.89 -5.90 5.28
CA THR A 288 20.28 -6.31 5.01
C THR A 288 20.94 -5.47 3.91
N LEU A 289 20.20 -5.02 2.87
CA LEU A 289 20.75 -4.14 1.85
C LEU A 289 20.92 -2.70 2.35
N SER A 290 20.00 -2.21 3.18
CA SER A 290 20.14 -0.91 3.86
C SER A 290 21.37 -0.91 4.76
N SER A 291 21.61 -1.98 5.52
CA SER A 291 22.82 -2.14 6.32
C SER A 291 24.08 -2.22 5.48
N TYR A 292 24.06 -2.98 4.38
CA TYR A 292 25.21 -3.09 3.47
C TYR A 292 25.64 -1.73 2.91
N TYR A 293 24.70 -0.90 2.45
CA TYR A 293 25.05 0.44 1.97
C TYR A 293 25.40 1.44 3.08
N TYR A 294 24.87 1.27 4.30
CA TYR A 294 25.12 2.19 5.40
C TYR A 294 26.47 1.96 6.10
N SER A 295 26.77 0.71 6.43
CA SER A 295 27.94 0.32 7.24
C SER A 295 28.88 -0.68 6.57
N GLY A 296 28.54 -1.19 5.39
CA GLY A 296 29.28 -2.27 4.72
C GLY A 296 28.98 -3.67 5.29
N GLN A 297 28.08 -3.78 6.27
CA GLN A 297 27.76 -5.03 6.96
C GLN A 297 26.58 -5.76 6.30
N SER A 298 26.65 -7.09 6.24
CA SER A 298 25.54 -7.96 5.83
C SER A 298 25.80 -9.39 6.33
N PRO A 299 24.78 -10.28 6.39
CA PRO A 299 24.98 -11.70 6.67
C PRO A 299 25.70 -12.47 5.55
N PHE A 300 26.02 -11.82 4.44
CA PHE A 300 26.56 -12.46 3.24
C PHE A 300 28.04 -12.17 3.07
N SER A 301 28.83 -13.21 2.78
CA SER A 301 30.26 -13.09 2.48
C SER A 301 30.54 -12.29 1.20
N SER A 302 29.57 -12.23 0.29
CA SER A 302 29.51 -11.26 -0.80
C SER A 302 28.08 -11.11 -1.32
N ALA A 303 27.82 -10.01 -2.05
CA ALA A 303 26.58 -9.80 -2.79
C ALA A 303 26.31 -10.85 -3.89
N THR A 304 27.27 -11.70 -4.22
CA THR A 304 27.17 -12.80 -5.21
C THR A 304 27.26 -14.20 -4.59
N SER A 305 27.35 -14.30 -3.26
CA SER A 305 27.40 -15.58 -2.55
C SER A 305 26.12 -16.39 -2.75
N GLY A 306 26.21 -17.73 -2.65
CA GLY A 306 25.04 -18.60 -2.82
C GLY A 306 23.88 -18.27 -1.86
N ASN A 307 24.20 -17.85 -0.63
CA ASN A 307 23.20 -17.41 0.36
C ASN A 307 22.57 -16.06 -0.04
N ALA A 308 23.34 -15.11 -0.58
CA ALA A 308 22.80 -13.86 -1.12
C ALA A 308 21.90 -14.08 -2.34
N GLN A 309 22.22 -15.08 -3.16
CA GLN A 309 21.39 -15.48 -4.30
C GLN A 309 20.10 -16.15 -3.84
N SER A 310 20.18 -17.12 -2.92
CA SER A 310 19.01 -17.87 -2.42
C SER A 310 18.03 -17.01 -1.63
N THR A 311 18.51 -16.01 -0.89
CA THR A 311 17.65 -15.03 -0.19
C THR A 311 17.04 -13.99 -1.13
N GLY A 312 17.53 -13.86 -2.37
CA GLY A 312 17.14 -12.80 -3.29
C GLY A 312 17.87 -11.47 -3.08
N PHE A 313 18.78 -11.37 -2.10
CA PHE A 313 19.61 -10.19 -1.87
C PHE A 313 20.38 -9.79 -3.13
N THR A 314 20.99 -10.74 -3.85
CA THR A 314 21.72 -10.45 -5.11
C THR A 314 20.81 -9.81 -6.17
N ALA A 315 19.57 -10.29 -6.30
CA ALA A 315 18.62 -9.78 -7.29
C ALA A 315 18.12 -8.37 -6.90
N PHE A 316 17.81 -8.14 -5.63
CA PHE A 316 17.40 -6.83 -5.14
C PHE A 316 18.54 -5.81 -5.16
N TYR A 317 19.77 -6.21 -4.81
CA TYR A 317 20.99 -5.41 -4.97
C TYR A 317 21.17 -4.93 -6.42
N ASN A 318 21.09 -5.85 -7.39
CA ASN A 318 21.23 -5.50 -8.81
C ASN A 318 20.12 -4.56 -9.30
N PHE A 319 18.88 -4.77 -8.83
CA PHE A 319 17.77 -3.86 -9.12
C PHE A 319 18.00 -2.47 -8.53
N VAL A 320 18.44 -2.37 -7.27
CA VAL A 320 18.74 -1.11 -6.60
C VAL A 320 19.92 -0.39 -7.28
N GLU A 321 20.99 -1.08 -7.65
CA GLU A 321 22.11 -0.49 -8.39
C GLU A 321 21.66 0.14 -9.71
N ALA A 322 20.73 -0.50 -10.43
CA ALA A 322 20.17 0.01 -11.68
C ALA A 322 19.23 1.22 -11.51
N HIS A 323 18.47 1.29 -10.39
CA HIS A 323 17.40 2.28 -10.20
C HIS A 323 17.69 3.38 -9.16
N LYS A 324 18.80 3.32 -8.40
CA LYS A 324 19.10 4.30 -7.33
C LYS A 324 19.24 5.75 -7.80
N ALA A 325 19.48 6.00 -9.09
CA ALA A 325 19.48 7.33 -9.68
C ALA A 325 18.07 7.92 -9.87
N SER A 326 17.03 7.07 -9.88
CA SER A 326 15.62 7.45 -10.08
C SER A 326 14.87 7.76 -8.79
N VAL A 327 15.50 7.56 -7.62
CA VAL A 327 14.89 7.87 -6.32
C VAL A 327 14.65 9.38 -6.20
N PRO A 328 13.41 9.84 -6.00
CA PRO A 328 13.10 11.27 -5.91
C PRO A 328 13.86 11.99 -4.79
N SER A 329 14.16 13.28 -4.99
CA SER A 329 14.74 14.15 -3.95
C SER A 329 13.80 14.38 -2.76
N SER A 330 12.49 14.21 -2.98
CA SER A 330 11.43 14.20 -1.97
C SER A 330 11.40 12.94 -1.08
N PHE A 331 12.11 11.88 -1.46
CA PHE A 331 12.35 10.74 -0.58
C PHE A 331 13.58 11.00 0.28
N LYS A 332 13.45 10.80 1.58
CA LYS A 332 14.48 11.06 2.59
C LYS A 332 14.61 9.84 3.49
N ALA A 333 15.84 9.37 3.68
CA ALA A 333 16.16 8.33 4.65
C ALA A 333 16.88 8.96 5.84
N TYR A 334 16.67 8.42 7.04
CA TYR A 334 17.22 8.93 8.29
C TYR A 334 17.77 7.77 9.13
N ALA A 335 18.91 7.98 9.77
CA ALA A 335 19.44 7.10 10.80
C ALA A 335 19.19 7.71 12.18
N VAL A 336 18.84 6.88 13.16
CA VAL A 336 18.91 7.23 14.59
C VAL A 336 19.91 6.34 15.30
N SER A 337 20.67 6.91 16.23
CA SER A 337 21.47 6.15 17.18
C SER A 337 20.61 5.72 18.37
N THR A 338 20.79 4.47 18.80
CA THR A 338 20.14 3.88 19.99
C THR A 338 21.15 3.66 21.13
N GLY A 339 22.32 4.29 21.06
CA GLY A 339 23.45 4.10 21.97
C GLY A 339 24.77 3.83 21.24
N SER A 340 25.87 3.71 21.98
CA SER A 340 27.20 3.42 21.42
C SER A 340 27.39 1.96 21.01
N ASN A 341 26.66 1.04 21.67
CA ASN A 341 26.88 -0.40 21.59
C ASN A 341 25.81 -1.11 20.76
N THR A 342 24.73 -0.42 20.39
CA THR A 342 23.60 -0.95 19.63
C THR A 342 23.62 -0.43 18.20
N GLN A 343 22.96 -1.15 17.28
CA GLN A 343 22.90 -0.78 15.87
C GLN A 343 22.07 0.49 15.63
N HIS A 344 22.52 1.34 14.70
CA HIS A 344 21.67 2.40 14.18
C HIS A 344 20.43 1.81 13.47
N LEU A 345 19.28 2.47 13.67
CA LEU A 345 18.04 2.13 12.99
C LEU A 345 17.71 3.15 11.91
N GLY A 346 17.25 2.67 10.77
CA GLY A 346 17.01 3.45 9.57
C GLY A 346 15.55 3.49 9.16
N TYR A 347 14.96 4.68 9.06
CA TYR A 347 13.60 4.89 8.56
C TYR A 347 13.59 5.91 7.43
N TRP A 348 12.44 6.09 6.79
CA TRP A 348 12.27 7.07 5.71
C TRP A 348 11.07 8.00 5.90
N THR A 349 11.07 9.10 5.14
CA THR A 349 9.90 9.94 4.88
C THR A 349 9.80 10.22 3.39
N TYR A 350 8.58 10.40 2.90
CA TYR A 350 8.31 10.69 1.50
C TYR A 350 7.27 11.80 1.41
N ALA A 351 7.63 12.90 0.74
CA ALA A 351 6.74 14.02 0.50
C ALA A 351 6.75 14.35 -1.01
N PRO A 352 6.14 13.50 -1.86
CA PRO A 352 6.17 13.67 -3.30
C PRO A 352 5.50 14.98 -3.70
N THR A 353 6.03 15.61 -4.75
CA THR A 353 5.38 16.73 -5.40
C THR A 353 4.98 16.39 -6.83
N GLY A 354 3.76 16.75 -7.20
CA GLY A 354 3.26 16.76 -8.57
C GLY A 354 3.50 18.12 -9.23
N THR A 355 3.34 18.16 -10.56
CA THR A 355 3.29 19.41 -11.31
C THR A 355 1.83 19.76 -11.62
N MET A 356 1.38 20.93 -11.16
CA MET A 356 0.07 21.48 -11.48
C MET A 356 0.18 22.59 -12.51
N TYR A 357 -0.71 22.58 -13.49
CA TYR A 357 -0.99 23.68 -14.42
C TYR A 357 -2.50 23.73 -14.67
N LEU A 358 -2.99 24.84 -15.21
CA LEU A 358 -4.37 24.95 -15.71
C LEU A 358 -4.37 25.39 -17.17
N THR A 359 -5.45 25.05 -17.87
CA THR A 359 -5.72 25.52 -19.22
C THR A 359 -7.02 26.31 -19.20
N LYS A 360 -6.94 27.60 -19.55
CA LYS A 360 -8.09 28.46 -19.77
C LYS A 360 -8.51 28.36 -21.23
N THR A 361 -9.75 27.96 -21.47
CA THR A 361 -10.38 27.92 -22.79
C THR A 361 -11.56 28.89 -22.87
N SER A 362 -12.02 29.17 -24.09
CA SER A 362 -13.29 29.86 -24.35
C SER A 362 -14.36 28.83 -24.75
N ALA A 363 -15.57 28.97 -24.20
CA ALA A 363 -16.73 28.19 -24.62
C ALA A 363 -17.38 28.72 -25.91
N ASN A 364 -16.98 29.90 -26.39
CA ASN A 364 -17.50 30.52 -27.60
C ASN A 364 -16.32 31.08 -28.42
N THR A 365 -15.61 30.19 -29.10
CA THR A 365 -14.45 30.49 -29.94
C THR A 365 -14.78 31.46 -31.08
N ALA A 366 -15.99 31.40 -31.64
CA ALA A 366 -16.44 32.33 -32.69
C ALA A 366 -16.43 33.81 -32.25
N MET A 367 -16.52 34.09 -30.95
CA MET A 367 -16.45 35.44 -30.38
C MET A 367 -15.06 35.81 -29.83
N THR A 368 -14.19 34.83 -29.58
CA THR A 368 -12.90 35.05 -28.89
C THR A 368 -11.67 34.85 -29.75
N ASP A 369 -11.77 34.04 -30.80
CA ASP A 369 -10.63 33.69 -31.64
C ASP A 369 -10.35 34.82 -32.64
N ASN A 370 -9.07 35.19 -32.79
CA ASN A 370 -8.63 36.36 -33.55
C ASN A 370 -9.26 37.70 -33.11
N ASN A 371 -9.86 37.77 -31.93
CA ASN A 371 -10.46 38.99 -31.37
C ASN A 371 -9.42 39.77 -30.54
N SER A 372 -9.00 40.95 -31.00
CA SER A 372 -8.04 41.80 -30.29
C SER A 372 -8.53 42.35 -28.95
N CYS A 373 -9.84 42.28 -28.67
CA CYS A 373 -10.44 42.66 -27.40
C CYS A 373 -10.56 41.50 -26.39
N TYR A 374 -10.10 40.30 -26.74
CA TYR A 374 -10.14 39.13 -25.86
C TYR A 374 -8.76 38.44 -25.77
N SER A 375 -8.43 37.92 -24.59
CA SER A 375 -7.19 37.16 -24.35
C SER A 375 -7.44 36.02 -23.38
N LEU A 376 -6.88 34.85 -23.70
CA LEU A 376 -6.75 33.74 -22.75
C LEU A 376 -5.55 33.90 -21.81
N GLY A 377 -4.57 34.72 -22.19
CA GLY A 377 -3.35 35.00 -21.43
C GLY A 377 -3.48 36.13 -20.41
N ASN A 378 -2.55 36.13 -19.45
CA ASN A 378 -2.44 37.03 -18.29
C ASN A 378 -3.57 36.92 -17.26
N ALA A 379 -4.43 35.90 -17.35
CA ALA A 379 -5.35 35.58 -16.25
C ALA A 379 -4.55 34.94 -15.11
N VAL A 380 -4.69 35.49 -13.91
CA VAL A 380 -3.93 35.07 -12.72
C VAL A 380 -4.86 34.33 -11.76
N TYR A 381 -4.40 33.18 -11.29
CA TYR A 381 -5.13 32.34 -10.34
C TYR A 381 -4.25 32.06 -9.12
N GLY A 382 -4.76 32.34 -7.92
CA GLY A 382 -4.20 31.84 -6.68
C GLY A 382 -4.58 30.38 -6.49
N VAL A 383 -3.62 29.54 -6.10
CA VAL A 383 -3.85 28.14 -5.70
C VAL A 383 -3.70 28.04 -4.19
N TYR A 384 -4.63 27.35 -3.53
CA TYR A 384 -4.77 27.31 -2.07
C TYR A 384 -4.99 25.88 -1.57
N SER A 385 -4.47 25.56 -0.39
CA SER A 385 -4.62 24.24 0.24
C SER A 385 -5.92 24.08 1.05
N ASN A 386 -6.80 25.08 1.04
CA ASN A 386 -8.06 25.05 1.77
C ASN A 386 -9.19 25.75 1.00
N SER A 387 -10.42 25.29 1.20
CA SER A 387 -11.61 25.73 0.45
C SER A 387 -11.91 27.22 0.59
N ALA A 388 -11.67 27.80 1.77
CA ALA A 388 -11.81 29.24 2.02
C ALA A 388 -10.76 30.12 1.32
N CYS A 389 -9.82 29.53 0.56
CA CYS A 389 -8.80 30.24 -0.21
C CYS A 389 -7.96 31.23 0.61
N THR A 390 -7.52 30.81 1.81
CA THR A 390 -6.69 31.64 2.72
C THR A 390 -5.23 31.20 2.75
N THR A 391 -4.95 29.90 2.64
CA THR A 391 -3.60 29.34 2.70
C THR A 391 -3.06 29.14 1.27
N LYS A 392 -2.42 30.18 0.72
CA LYS A 392 -1.92 30.18 -0.66
C LYS A 392 -0.66 29.33 -0.79
N VAL A 393 -0.67 28.39 -1.75
CA VAL A 393 0.46 27.51 -2.08
C VAL A 393 1.16 27.89 -3.40
N GLY A 394 0.48 28.62 -4.29
CA GLY A 394 1.06 28.98 -5.58
C GLY A 394 0.26 30.02 -6.36
N THR A 395 0.80 30.40 -7.52
CA THR A 395 0.12 31.27 -8.50
C THR A 395 0.29 30.67 -9.89
N LEU A 396 -0.82 30.60 -10.63
CA LEU A 396 -0.88 30.15 -12.02
C LEU A 396 -1.30 31.33 -12.91
N THR A 397 -0.41 31.77 -13.78
CA THR A 397 -0.63 32.83 -14.76
C THR A 397 -0.70 32.22 -16.16
N THR A 398 -1.78 32.46 -16.89
CA THR A 398 -1.96 31.92 -18.25
C THR A 398 -1.08 32.61 -19.29
N GLY A 399 -0.49 31.83 -20.20
CA GLY A 399 0.11 32.32 -21.44
C GLY A 399 -0.94 32.64 -22.50
N THR A 400 -0.53 33.20 -23.64
CA THR A 400 -1.44 33.56 -24.75
C THR A 400 -2.21 32.39 -25.34
N ASN A 401 -1.72 31.16 -25.18
CA ASN A 401 -2.39 29.90 -25.52
C ASN A 401 -3.37 29.39 -24.44
N GLY A 402 -3.59 30.16 -23.37
CA GLY A 402 -4.44 29.79 -22.23
C GLY A 402 -3.83 28.81 -21.23
N VAL A 403 -2.67 28.21 -21.51
CA VAL A 403 -1.97 27.29 -20.59
C VAL A 403 -1.15 28.10 -19.59
N SER A 404 -1.22 27.77 -18.31
CA SER A 404 -0.45 28.47 -17.27
C SER A 404 1.01 28.07 -17.20
N ASN A 405 1.82 28.86 -16.48
CA ASN A 405 3.05 28.32 -15.90
C ASN A 405 2.74 27.08 -15.03
N PRO A 406 3.67 26.13 -14.91
CA PRO A 406 3.58 25.07 -13.91
C PRO A 406 3.86 25.61 -12.50
N ILE A 407 3.34 24.92 -11.50
CA ILE A 407 3.80 24.98 -10.09
C ILE A 407 4.05 23.55 -9.58
N SER A 408 4.94 23.41 -8.61
CA SER A 408 5.13 22.17 -7.86
C SER A 408 4.29 22.20 -6.58
N VAL A 409 3.52 21.15 -6.32
CA VAL A 409 2.61 21.01 -5.18
C VAL A 409 2.73 19.61 -4.60
N ASN A 410 2.51 19.44 -3.30
CA ASN A 410 2.41 18.10 -2.70
C ASN A 410 1.16 17.37 -3.25
N GLU A 411 1.03 16.08 -2.95
CA GLU A 411 -0.26 15.40 -3.09
C GLU A 411 -1.32 16.03 -2.17
N GLY A 412 -2.55 16.19 -2.67
CA GLY A 412 -3.67 16.73 -1.90
C GLY A 412 -4.71 17.47 -2.75
N THR A 413 -5.79 17.89 -2.09
CA THR A 413 -6.86 18.69 -2.71
C THR A 413 -6.51 20.18 -2.68
N TYR A 414 -6.65 20.85 -3.83
CA TYR A 414 -6.35 22.27 -3.98
C TYR A 414 -7.52 23.05 -4.58
N TYR A 415 -7.64 24.30 -4.15
CA TYR A 415 -8.69 25.23 -4.56
C TYR A 415 -8.07 26.38 -5.34
N ARG A 416 -8.83 26.95 -6.29
CA ARG A 416 -8.40 28.09 -7.11
C ARG A 416 -9.34 29.27 -6.95
N SER A 417 -8.78 30.46 -6.87
CA SER A 417 -9.50 31.73 -7.06
C SER A 417 -8.82 32.55 -8.15
N ALA A 418 -9.60 33.25 -8.97
CA ALA A 418 -9.06 34.40 -9.69
C ALA A 418 -8.65 35.47 -8.66
N ILE A 419 -7.57 36.21 -8.96
CA ILE A 419 -6.97 37.24 -8.09
C ILE A 419 -6.52 38.46 -8.89
#